data_AF-A0A0F9HKF4-F1
#
_entry.id   AF-A0A0F9HKF4-F1
#
_cell.length_a   1.000
_cell.length_b   1.000
_cell.length_c   1.000
_cell.angle_alpha   90.00
_cell.angle_beta   90.00
_cell.angle_gamma   90.00
#
_symmetry.space_group_name_H-M   'P 1'
#
loop_
_entity.id
_entity.type
_entity.pdbx_description
1 polymer ?
#
loop_
_entity_poly.entity_id
_entity_poly.type
_entity_poly.pdbx_seq_one_letter_code
_entity_poly.pdbx_strand_id
1 'polypeptide(L)'
;MDKLNKKLAEWAGFKYLDLMDDEYKNHSPRDWRYPNFTYEMWLPNFTESLDACFKWLVPKAKRILDARDMTGYYKFLIAWAMDIDDGKDEALFLCLALERMIDGEGK
;
A
#
# COMPACT_ATOMS: atom_id res chain seq x y z
N MET A 1 0.87 1.68 14.53
CA MET A 1 0.69 1.61 13.07
C MET A 1 -0.31 2.67 12.68
N ASP A 2 0.05 3.52 11.74
CA ASP A 2 -0.81 4.63 11.30
C ASP A 2 -2.05 4.10 10.53
N LYS A 3 -3.18 4.81 10.62
CA LYS A 3 -4.44 4.42 9.96
C LYS A 3 -4.27 4.36 8.43
N LEU A 4 -3.51 5.30 7.87
CA LEU A 4 -3.17 5.33 6.45
C LEU A 4 -2.40 4.07 6.04
N ASN A 5 -1.38 3.70 6.81
CA ASN A 5 -0.57 2.51 6.53
C ASN A 5 -1.40 1.22 6.50
N LYS A 6 -2.34 1.09 7.44
CA LYS A 6 -3.27 -0.05 7.48
C LYS A 6 -4.21 -0.08 6.26
N LYS A 7 -4.81 1.06 5.91
CA LYS A 7 -5.71 1.17 4.74
C LYS A 7 -5.00 0.79 3.44
N LEU A 8 -3.77 1.28 3.26
CA LEU A 8 -2.95 0.96 2.10
C LEU A 8 -2.55 -0.51 2.05
N ALA A 9 -2.25 -1.12 3.19
CA ALA A 9 -1.97 -2.56 3.28
C ALA A 9 -3.16 -3.41 2.83
N GLU A 10 -4.33 -3.15 3.41
CA GLU A 10 -5.56 -3.87 3.07
C GLU A 10 -5.91 -3.71 1.59
N TRP A 11 -5.79 -2.48 1.08
CA TRP A 11 -5.97 -2.22 -0.34
C TRP A 11 -4.93 -2.96 -1.20
N ALA A 12 -3.68 -3.08 -0.76
CA ALA A 12 -2.66 -3.84 -1.48
C ALA A 12 -2.83 -5.38 -1.38
N GLY A 13 -3.83 -5.85 -0.62
CA GLY A 13 -4.17 -7.26 -0.47
C GLY A 13 -3.52 -7.94 0.73
N PHE A 14 -2.90 -7.17 1.64
CA PHE A 14 -2.48 -7.69 2.93
C PHE A 14 -3.73 -8.01 3.76
N LYS A 15 -3.69 -9.14 4.47
CA LYS A 15 -4.78 -9.54 5.36
C LYS A 15 -4.29 -9.55 6.79
N TYR A 16 -5.00 -8.84 7.65
CA TYR A 16 -4.81 -8.97 9.09
C TYR A 16 -5.36 -10.32 9.52
N LEU A 17 -4.52 -11.16 10.12
CA LEU A 17 -4.97 -12.42 10.69
C LEU A 17 -5.38 -12.15 12.13
N ASP A 18 -6.69 -12.11 12.38
CA ASP A 18 -7.22 -12.14 13.73
C ASP A 18 -7.26 -13.60 14.19
N LEU A 19 -6.30 -13.98 15.02
CA LEU A 19 -6.02 -15.38 15.37
C LEU A 19 -6.97 -15.92 16.45
N MET A 20 -8.27 -15.71 16.22
CA MET A 20 -9.35 -16.46 16.85
C MET A 20 -9.82 -17.64 15.96
N ASP A 21 -9.34 -17.73 14.71
CA ASP A 21 -9.62 -18.85 13.81
C ASP A 21 -8.73 -20.05 14.14
N ASP A 22 -9.34 -21.19 14.44
CA ASP A 22 -8.72 -22.45 14.91
C ASP A 22 -7.62 -23.00 13.97
N GLU A 23 -7.57 -22.53 12.72
CA GLU A 23 -6.66 -22.97 11.66
C GLU A 23 -5.21 -22.45 11.83
N TYR A 24 -4.97 -21.45 12.69
CA TYR A 24 -3.69 -20.74 12.78
C TYR A 24 -3.08 -20.69 14.19
N LYS A 25 -3.25 -21.74 15.00
CA LYS A 25 -2.76 -21.85 16.39
C LYS A 25 -1.25 -21.64 16.62
N ASN A 26 -0.44 -21.63 15.57
CA ASN A 26 1.02 -21.47 15.67
C ASN A 26 1.54 -20.07 15.28
N HIS A 27 0.65 -19.14 14.93
CA HIS A 27 1.04 -17.79 14.53
C HIS A 27 0.91 -16.80 15.69
N SER A 28 1.75 -15.76 15.70
CA SER A 28 1.69 -14.72 16.72
C SER A 28 0.43 -13.89 16.48
N PRO A 29 -0.36 -13.50 17.50
CA PRO A 29 -1.67 -12.81 17.41
C PRO A 29 -1.70 -11.45 16.68
N ARG A 30 -0.65 -11.11 15.90
CA ARG A 30 -0.45 -9.85 15.18
C ARG A 30 0.14 -10.03 13.78
N ASP A 31 0.11 -11.24 13.23
CA ASP A 31 0.74 -11.53 11.93
C ASP A 31 -0.10 -11.00 10.76
N TRP A 32 0.60 -10.38 9.79
CA TRP A 32 0.01 -9.96 8.52
C TRP A 32 0.31 -11.00 7.45
N ARG A 33 -0.72 -11.44 6.72
CA ARG A 33 -0.52 -12.25 5.52
C ARG A 33 -0.25 -11.34 4.33
N TYR A 34 0.87 -11.57 3.67
CA TYR A 34 1.28 -10.78 2.52
C TYR A 34 0.58 -11.24 1.23
N PRO A 35 0.48 -10.37 0.21
CA PRO A 35 -0.14 -10.71 -1.07
C PRO A 35 0.54 -11.89 -1.81
N ASN A 36 1.82 -12.13 -1.54
CA ASN A 36 2.61 -13.25 -2.07
C ASN A 36 2.49 -14.54 -1.23
N PHE A 37 1.55 -14.61 -0.29
CA PHE A 37 1.34 -15.74 0.62
C PHE A 37 2.51 -16.03 1.58
N THR A 38 3.46 -15.11 1.74
CA THR A 38 4.44 -15.19 2.83
C THR A 38 3.87 -14.60 4.11
N TYR A 39 4.41 -15.05 5.24
CA TYR A 39 4.08 -14.53 6.56
C TYR A 39 5.29 -13.72 7.03
N GLU A 40 5.09 -12.43 7.24
CA GLU A 40 6.07 -11.61 7.93
C GLU A 40 5.41 -10.98 9.16
N MET A 41 6.20 -10.89 10.23
CA MET A 41 5.75 -10.38 11.53
C MET A 41 5.44 -8.88 11.48
N TRP A 42 5.97 -8.14 10.50
CA TRP A 42 5.88 -6.69 10.45
C TRP A 42 5.35 -6.22 9.12
N LEU A 43 4.22 -5.52 9.12
CA LEU A 43 3.75 -4.83 7.93
C LEU A 43 4.78 -3.76 7.49
N PRO A 44 5.06 -3.60 6.19
CA PRO A 44 5.90 -2.52 5.71
C PRO A 44 5.36 -1.15 6.13
N ASN A 45 6.25 -0.22 6.44
CA ASN A 45 5.87 1.17 6.71
C ASN A 45 5.85 1.97 5.40
N PHE A 46 4.70 2.01 4.73
CA PHE A 46 4.52 2.69 3.46
C PHE A 46 4.72 4.21 3.56
N THR A 47 4.34 4.83 4.68
CA THR A 47 4.47 6.29 4.85
C THR A 47 5.91 6.74 5.00
N GLU A 48 6.83 5.82 5.27
CA GLU A 48 8.26 6.10 5.46
C GLU A 48 9.16 5.40 4.43
N SER A 49 8.62 4.49 3.62
CA SER A 49 9.40 3.68 2.66
C SER A 49 8.80 3.72 1.26
N LEU A 50 9.43 4.51 0.40
CA LEU A 50 9.18 4.50 -1.05
C LEU A 50 9.35 3.11 -1.65
N ASP A 51 10.39 2.38 -1.25
CA ASP A 51 10.61 1.01 -1.72
C ASP A 51 9.42 0.10 -1.39
N ALA A 52 8.84 0.23 -0.20
CA ALA A 52 7.64 -0.50 0.17
C ALA A 52 6.44 -0.10 -0.71
N CYS A 53 6.27 1.20 -0.96
CA CYS A 53 5.22 1.69 -1.86
C CYS A 53 5.39 1.15 -3.29
N PHE A 54 6.59 1.23 -3.85
CA PHE A 54 6.91 0.77 -5.20
C PHE A 54 6.77 -0.75 -5.35
N LYS A 55 7.10 -1.51 -4.29
CA LYS A 55 6.98 -2.96 -4.29
C LYS A 55 5.53 -3.42 -4.22
N TRP A 56 4.70 -2.78 -3.40
CA TRP A 56 3.39 -3.33 -3.03
C TRP A 56 2.19 -2.50 -3.50
N LEU A 57 2.27 -1.18 -3.45
CA LEU A 57 1.13 -0.30 -3.75
C LEU A 57 1.07 0.06 -5.24
N VAL A 58 2.21 0.52 -5.77
CA VAL A 58 2.35 1.04 -7.12
C VAL A 58 1.94 0.03 -8.20
N PRO A 59 2.27 -1.28 -8.12
CA PRO A 59 1.84 -2.24 -9.14
C PRO A 59 0.32 -2.37 -9.24
N LYS A 60 -0.39 -2.30 -8.10
CA LYS A 60 -1.85 -2.31 -8.10
C LYS A 60 -2.42 -1.00 -8.65
N ALA A 61 -1.87 0.14 -8.21
CA ALA A 61 -2.29 1.46 -8.68
C ALA A 61 -2.19 1.57 -10.20
N LYS A 62 -1.05 1.14 -10.75
CA LYS A 62 -0.79 1.12 -12.20
C LYS A 62 -1.85 0.32 -12.94
N ARG A 63 -2.18 -0.90 -12.49
CA ARG A 63 -3.22 -1.73 -13.14
C ARG A 63 -4.59 -1.06 -13.19
N ILE A 64 -4.96 -0.34 -12.13
CA ILE A 64 -6.25 0.36 -12.07
C ILE A 64 -6.26 1.56 -12.99
N LEU A 65 -5.17 2.34 -13.02
CA LEU A 65 -5.06 3.51 -13.89
C LEU A 65 -4.98 3.10 -15.37
N ASP A 66 -4.26 2.02 -15.69
CA ASP A 66 -4.23 1.42 -17.03
C ASP A 66 -5.63 0.97 -17.46
N ALA A 67 -6.39 0.33 -16.57
CA ALA A 67 -7.77 -0.10 -16.85
C ALA A 67 -8.76 1.06 -17.07
N ARG A 68 -8.43 2.27 -16.59
CA ARG A 68 -9.23 3.48 -16.75
C ARG A 68 -8.75 4.40 -17.87
N ASP A 69 -7.78 3.97 -18.67
CA ASP A 69 -7.09 4.78 -19.69
C ASP A 69 -6.49 6.08 -19.11
N MET A 70 -6.13 6.06 -17.81
CA MET A 70 -5.56 7.19 -17.08
C MET A 70 -4.04 7.07 -16.92
N THR A 71 -3.37 6.39 -17.84
CA THR A 71 -1.93 6.13 -17.82
C THR A 71 -1.08 7.40 -17.71
N GLY A 72 -1.58 8.53 -18.27
CA GLY A 72 -0.95 9.84 -18.15
C GLY A 72 -0.96 10.40 -16.71
N TYR A 73 -2.02 10.14 -15.96
CA TYR A 73 -2.17 10.59 -14.57
C TYR A 73 -1.18 9.88 -13.63
N TYR A 74 -0.96 8.58 -13.86
CA TYR A 74 0.06 7.80 -13.14
C TYR A 74 1.48 8.33 -13.38
N LYS A 75 1.81 8.62 -14.65
CA LYS A 75 3.12 9.20 -15.01
C LYS A 75 3.33 10.57 -14.37
N PHE A 76 2.28 11.39 -14.34
CA PHE A 76 2.29 12.68 -13.66
C PHE A 76 2.49 12.54 -12.14
N LEU A 77 1.75 11.64 -11.49
CA LEU A 77 1.88 11.39 -10.05
C LEU A 77 3.29 10.93 -9.65
N ILE A 78 3.90 10.03 -10.42
CA ILE A 78 5.26 9.55 -10.14
C ILE A 78 6.29 10.64 -10.42
N ALA A 79 6.22 11.31 -11.58
CA ALA A 79 7.14 12.37 -11.92
C ALA A 79 7.10 13.49 -10.86
N TRP A 80 5.89 13.85 -10.42
CA TRP A 80 5.73 14.87 -9.40
C TRP A 80 6.16 14.41 -8.00
N ALA A 81 5.94 13.14 -7.63
CA ALA A 81 6.46 12.59 -6.37
C ALA A 81 8.00 12.56 -6.34
N MET A 82 8.66 12.36 -7.49
CA MET A 82 10.12 12.34 -7.62
C MET A 82 10.76 13.74 -7.74
N ASP A 83 9.98 14.79 -8.00
CA ASP A 83 10.44 16.18 -8.07
C ASP A 83 10.40 16.89 -6.68
N ILE A 84 9.91 16.22 -5.63
CA ILE A 84 9.90 16.78 -4.26
C ILE A 84 11.30 16.61 -3.65
N ASP A 85 12.11 17.65 -3.82
CA ASP A 85 13.47 17.79 -3.31
C ASP A 85 13.52 17.81 -1.77
N ASP A 86 13.41 16.63 -1.10
CA ASP A 86 14.12 16.30 0.16
C ASP A 86 13.89 14.87 0.72
N GLY A 87 13.33 13.90 -0.02
CA GLY A 87 13.26 12.47 0.37
C GLY A 87 12.45 12.10 1.63
N LYS A 88 12.10 13.06 2.49
CA LYS A 88 11.45 12.81 3.79
C LYS A 88 9.93 12.76 3.72
N ASP A 89 9.33 13.27 2.65
CA ASP A 89 7.87 13.30 2.50
C ASP A 89 7.35 12.61 1.24
N GLU A 90 8.21 12.10 0.35
CA GLU A 90 7.78 11.46 -0.91
C GLU A 90 6.95 10.19 -0.67
N ALA A 91 7.36 9.34 0.27
CA ALA A 91 6.65 8.12 0.63
C ALA A 91 5.25 8.43 1.19
N LEU A 92 5.18 9.38 2.13
CA LEU A 92 3.93 9.88 2.69
C LEU A 92 3.06 10.53 1.62
N PHE A 93 3.65 11.32 0.73
CA PHE A 93 2.97 12.00 -0.34
C PHE A 93 2.31 11.00 -1.31
N LEU A 94 3.06 10.00 -1.76
CA LEU A 94 2.54 8.92 -2.59
C LEU A 94 1.42 8.16 -1.87
N CYS A 95 1.58 7.89 -0.57
CA CYS A 95 0.54 7.26 0.24
C CYS A 95 -0.76 8.06 0.27
N LEU A 96 -0.69 9.38 0.45
CA LEU A 96 -1.87 10.28 0.44
C LEU A 96 -2.52 10.38 -0.94
N ALA A 97 -1.72 10.41 -2.01
CA ALA A 97 -2.25 10.41 -3.37
C ALA A 97 -3.00 9.11 -3.68
N LEU A 98 -2.43 7.97 -3.27
CA LEU A 98 -3.08 6.66 -3.38
C LEU A 98 -4.34 6.58 -2.52
N GLU A 99 -4.33 7.13 -1.31
CA GLU A 99 -5.53 7.18 -0.47
C GLU A 99 -6.70 7.90 -1.19
N ARG A 100 -6.44 9.06 -1.79
CA ARG A 100 -7.44 9.80 -2.56
C ARG A 100 -7.96 9.01 -3.76
N MET A 101 -7.07 8.27 -4.42
CA MET A 101 -7.45 7.39 -5.52
C MET A 101 -8.40 6.28 -5.03
N ILE A 102 -8.07 5.61 -3.92
CA ILE A 102 -8.87 4.54 -3.29
C ILE A 102 -10.25 5.07 -2.89
N ASP A 103 -10.32 6.23 -2.24
CA ASP A 103 -11.60 6.83 -1.83
C ASP A 103 -12.46 7.23 -3.03
N GLY A 104 -11.85 7.45 -4.19
CA GLY A 104 -12.53 7.64 -5.47
C GLY A 104 -12.99 6.34 -6.16
N GLU A 105 -12.50 5.16 -5.78
CA GLU A 105 -12.95 3.86 -6.34
C GLU A 105 -14.28 3.39 -5.75
N GLY A 106 -14.62 3.83 -4.53
CA GLY A 106 -15.85 3.42 -3.83
C GLY A 106 -17.11 4.21 -4.21
N LYS A 107 -17.05 5.05 -5.25
CA LYS A 107 -18.18 5.81 -5.80
C LYS A 107 -18.49 5.33 -7.22
#